data_AF-A0AAN9I431-F1
#
_entry.id   AF-A0AAN9I431-F1
#
_cell.length_a   1.000
_cell.length_b   1.000
_cell.length_c   1.000
_cell.angle_alpha   90.00
_cell.angle_beta   90.00
_cell.angle_gamma   90.00
#
_symmetry.space_group_name_H-M   'P 1'
#
loop_
_entity.id
_entity.type
_entity.pdbx_description
1 polymer ?
#
loop_
_entity_poly.entity_id
_entity_poly.type
_entity_poly.pdbx_seq_one_letter_code
_entity_poly.pdbx_strand_id
1 'polypeptide(L)'
;MDFSTIKNQMEAKDGTGYKHVREIYADVRLVFKNAMKYNDERSDVHVMVKTLLAKFEEKWLKLLPKATEEETRRDEEEAEAQLALQCTQEAAHAKMMRDLRNEVYEVDMLYKSYEIRLLKDADWLCLSFAGGNNIKFFESRGI
;
A
#
# COMPACT_ATOMS: atom_id res chain seq x y z
N MET A 1 12.72 -10.13 -30.43
CA MET A 1 11.37 -10.61 -30.14
C MET A 1 11.06 -11.72 -31.12
N ASP A 2 10.68 -12.88 -30.60
CA ASP A 2 10.37 -14.11 -31.33
C ASP A 2 9.36 -14.95 -30.51
N PHE A 3 8.78 -15.98 -31.11
CA PHE A 3 7.74 -16.78 -30.46
C PHE A 3 8.23 -17.59 -29.26
N SER A 4 9.51 -18.00 -29.23
CA SER A 4 10.06 -18.71 -28.08
C SER A 4 10.17 -17.77 -26.87
N THR A 5 10.60 -16.53 -27.11
CA THR A 5 10.63 -15.47 -26.09
C THR A 5 9.23 -15.19 -25.54
N ILE A 6 8.24 -14.99 -26.41
CA ILE A 6 6.85 -14.76 -26.01
C ILE A 6 6.32 -15.93 -25.19
N LYS A 7 6.54 -17.17 -25.64
CA LYS A 7 6.12 -18.37 -24.90
C LYS A 7 6.73 -18.42 -23.50
N ASN A 8 8.05 -18.21 -23.39
CA ASN A 8 8.74 -18.25 -22.11
C ASN A 8 8.20 -17.19 -21.14
N GLN A 9 7.89 -16.00 -21.64
CA GLN A 9 7.32 -14.92 -20.82
C GLN A 9 5.84 -15.20 -20.46
N MET A 10 5.07 -15.86 -21.31
CA MET A 10 3.73 -16.34 -20.96
C MET A 10 3.76 -17.41 -19.86
N GLU A 11 4.77 -18.26 -19.84
CA GLU A 11 4.91 -19.38 -18.90
C GLU A 11 5.70 -19.01 -17.62
N ALA A 12 6.14 -17.75 -17.50
CA ALA A 12 6.91 -17.26 -16.36
C ALA A 12 6.08 -17.31 -15.06
N LYS A 13 6.68 -17.85 -13.98
CA LYS A 13 6.03 -18.07 -12.68
C LYS A 13 6.52 -17.16 -11.57
N ASP A 14 7.56 -16.38 -11.84
CA ASP A 14 8.25 -15.49 -10.90
C ASP A 14 7.64 -14.07 -10.88
N GLY A 15 6.50 -13.87 -11.55
CA GLY A 15 5.83 -12.57 -11.67
C GLY A 15 6.41 -11.67 -12.77
N THR A 16 7.39 -12.14 -13.55
CA THR A 16 7.94 -11.39 -14.70
C THR A 16 7.15 -11.62 -16.01
N GLY A 17 6.14 -12.48 -15.96
CA GLY A 17 5.28 -12.77 -17.11
C GLY A 17 4.37 -11.60 -17.49
N TYR A 18 3.69 -11.75 -18.62
CA TYR A 18 2.75 -10.73 -19.10
C TYR A 18 1.61 -10.51 -18.09
N LYS A 19 1.32 -9.25 -17.78
CA LYS A 19 0.21 -8.90 -16.87
C LYS A 19 -1.12 -8.88 -17.63
N HIS A 20 -1.10 -8.43 -18.88
CA HIS A 20 -2.27 -8.31 -19.75
C HIS A 20 -2.05 -8.99 -21.10
N VAL A 21 -3.13 -9.56 -21.66
CA VAL A 21 -3.08 -10.26 -22.97
C VAL A 21 -2.73 -9.30 -24.12
N ARG A 22 -2.96 -7.99 -23.97
CA ARG A 22 -2.58 -6.99 -24.97
C ARG A 22 -1.07 -6.87 -25.15
N GLU A 23 -0.28 -7.16 -24.12
CA GLU A 23 1.18 -7.17 -24.21
C GLU A 23 1.66 -8.29 -25.15
N ILE A 24 1.06 -9.48 -25.02
CA ILE A 24 1.31 -10.62 -25.93
C ILE A 24 0.97 -10.22 -27.38
N TYR A 25 -0.17 -9.55 -27.58
CA TYR A 25 -0.56 -9.05 -28.91
C TYR A 25 0.46 -8.07 -29.49
N ALA A 26 0.96 -7.13 -28.68
CA ALA A 26 1.98 -6.18 -29.11
C ALA A 26 3.27 -6.87 -29.54
N ASP A 27 3.73 -7.86 -28.78
CA ASP A 27 4.96 -8.58 -29.07
C ASP A 27 4.83 -9.50 -30.29
N VAL A 28 3.71 -10.19 -30.47
CA VAL A 28 3.45 -10.97 -31.70
C VAL A 28 3.49 -10.06 -32.93
N ARG A 29 2.89 -8.86 -32.86
CA ARG A 29 2.99 -7.90 -33.98
C ARG A 29 4.41 -7.42 -34.20
N LEU A 30 5.19 -7.25 -33.13
CA LEU A 30 6.60 -6.88 -33.24
C LEU A 30 7.41 -7.96 -33.96
N VAL A 31 7.16 -9.25 -33.68
CA VAL A 31 7.78 -10.37 -34.42
C VAL A 31 7.52 -10.22 -35.92
N PHE A 32 6.25 -10.06 -36.31
CA PHE A 32 5.89 -9.94 -37.72
C PHE A 32 6.45 -8.67 -38.37
N LYS A 33 6.39 -7.52 -37.69
CA LYS A 33 6.96 -6.25 -38.18
C LYS A 33 8.48 -6.36 -38.39
N ASN A 34 9.18 -6.98 -37.46
CA ASN A 34 10.63 -7.19 -37.58
C ASN A 34 10.94 -8.11 -38.75
N ALA A 35 10.20 -9.22 -38.89
CA ALA A 35 10.39 -10.12 -40.03
C ALA A 35 10.13 -9.42 -41.38
N MET A 36 9.11 -8.57 -41.50
CA MET A 36 8.91 -7.78 -42.72
C MET A 36 10.00 -6.73 -42.93
N LYS A 37 10.54 -6.12 -41.86
CA LYS A 37 11.59 -5.10 -41.93
C LYS A 37 12.93 -5.66 -42.40
N TYR A 38 13.28 -6.86 -41.97
CA TYR A 38 14.59 -7.47 -42.26
C TYR A 38 14.61 -8.37 -43.49
N ASN A 39 13.44 -8.67 -44.08
CA ASN A 39 13.33 -9.46 -45.30
C ASN A 39 12.82 -8.61 -46.47
N ASP A 40 13.44 -8.76 -47.63
CA ASP A 40 13.02 -8.10 -48.87
C ASP A 40 11.55 -8.37 -49.18
N GLU A 41 10.83 -7.37 -49.69
CA GLU A 41 9.38 -7.47 -49.95
C GLU A 41 9.02 -8.56 -50.97
N ARG A 42 9.95 -8.94 -51.84
CA ARG A 42 9.79 -10.01 -52.83
C ARG A 42 10.17 -11.39 -52.28
N SER A 43 10.74 -11.45 -51.08
CA SER A 43 11.05 -12.72 -50.42
C SER A 43 9.77 -13.44 -50.00
N ASP A 44 9.75 -14.76 -50.18
CA ASP A 44 8.67 -15.63 -49.70
C ASP A 44 8.42 -15.43 -48.19
N VAL A 45 9.46 -15.15 -47.41
CA VAL A 45 9.36 -14.88 -45.97
C VAL A 45 8.51 -13.64 -45.72
N HIS A 46 8.73 -12.56 -46.47
CA HIS A 46 7.96 -11.32 -46.30
C HIS A 46 6.49 -11.53 -46.66
N VAL A 47 6.21 -12.20 -47.78
CA VAL A 47 4.84 -12.51 -48.24
C VAL A 47 4.11 -13.42 -47.24
N MET A 48 4.80 -14.45 -46.73
CA MET A 48 4.25 -15.36 -45.73
C MET A 48 3.93 -14.65 -44.42
N VAL A 49 4.85 -13.84 -43.90
CA VAL A 49 4.64 -13.10 -42.64
C VAL A 49 3.50 -12.10 -42.77
N LYS A 50 3.41 -11.39 -43.89
CA LYS A 50 2.29 -10.47 -44.16
C LYS A 50 0.95 -11.19 -44.13
N THR A 51 0.89 -12.39 -44.69
CA THR A 51 -0.31 -13.25 -44.68
C THR A 51 -0.64 -13.75 -43.27
N LEU A 52 0.37 -14.18 -42.50
CA LEU A 52 0.20 -14.63 -41.12
C LEU A 52 -0.29 -13.50 -40.21
N LEU A 53 0.27 -12.30 -40.36
CA LEU A 53 -0.17 -11.10 -39.63
C LEU A 53 -1.65 -10.81 -39.91
N ALA A 54 -2.09 -10.84 -41.17
CA ALA A 54 -3.50 -10.62 -41.52
C ALA A 54 -4.44 -11.64 -40.84
N LYS A 55 -4.08 -12.93 -40.87
CA LYS A 55 -4.87 -13.97 -40.18
C LYS A 55 -4.85 -13.81 -38.66
N PHE A 56 -3.73 -13.38 -38.11
CA PHE A 56 -3.61 -13.11 -36.68
C PHE A 56 -4.53 -11.97 -36.25
N GLU A 57 -4.53 -10.84 -36.98
CA GLU A 57 -5.41 -9.70 -36.67
C GLU A 57 -6.89 -10.11 -36.77
N GLU A 58 -7.29 -10.89 -37.79
CA GLU A 58 -8.66 -11.39 -37.91
C GLU A 58 -9.09 -12.24 -36.70
N LYS A 59 -8.20 -13.11 -36.22
CA LYS A 59 -8.46 -13.91 -35.02
C LYS A 59 -8.46 -13.07 -33.76
N TRP A 60 -7.58 -12.08 -33.68
CA TRP A 60 -7.49 -11.18 -32.54
C TRP A 60 -8.78 -10.37 -32.35
N LEU A 61 -9.40 -9.89 -33.43
CA LEU A 61 -10.69 -9.19 -33.36
C LEU A 61 -11.78 -10.02 -32.67
N LYS A 62 -11.78 -11.33 -32.87
CA LYS A 62 -12.73 -12.26 -32.22
C LYS A 62 -12.42 -12.47 -30.74
N LEU A 63 -11.19 -12.20 -30.31
CA LEU A 63 -10.73 -12.33 -28.93
C LEU A 63 -10.80 -11.01 -28.15
N LEU A 64 -10.87 -9.86 -28.84
CA LEU A 64 -10.92 -8.53 -28.22
C LEU A 64 -11.95 -8.38 -27.10
N PRO A 65 -13.21 -8.88 -27.24
CA PRO A 65 -14.19 -8.75 -26.15
C PRO A 65 -13.72 -9.45 -24.89
N LYS A 66 -13.22 -10.69 -25.02
CA LYS A 66 -12.72 -11.48 -23.88
C LYS A 66 -11.46 -10.88 -23.26
N ALA A 67 -10.56 -10.36 -24.10
CA ALA A 67 -9.35 -9.69 -23.62
C ALA A 67 -9.68 -8.42 -22.83
N THR A 68 -10.71 -7.68 -23.25
CA THR A 68 -11.16 -6.46 -22.56
C THR A 68 -11.86 -6.80 -21.25
N GLU A 69 -12.73 -7.81 -21.25
CA GLU A 69 -13.39 -8.29 -20.02
C GLU A 69 -12.37 -8.76 -18.96
N GLU A 70 -11.35 -9.53 -19.38
CA GLU A 70 -10.29 -9.99 -18.49
C GLU A 70 -9.40 -8.85 -17.97
N GLU A 71 -9.16 -7.82 -18.80
CA GLU A 71 -8.41 -6.62 -18.39
C GLU A 71 -9.19 -5.85 -17.32
N THR A 72 -10.49 -5.60 -17.54
CA THR A 72 -11.35 -4.96 -16.54
C THR A 72 -11.39 -5.74 -15.23
N ARG A 73 -11.57 -7.07 -15.29
CA ARG A 73 -11.58 -7.92 -14.09
C ARG A 73 -10.28 -7.80 -13.29
N ARG A 74 -9.12 -7.78 -13.96
CA ARG A 74 -7.81 -7.64 -13.31
C ARG A 74 -7.63 -6.27 -12.67
N ASP A 75 -8.05 -5.22 -13.37
CA ASP A 75 -7.95 -3.84 -12.85
C ASP A 75 -8.86 -3.66 -11.62
N GLU A 76 -10.05 -4.26 -11.63
CA GLU A 76 -10.96 -4.31 -10.48
C GLU A 76 -10.33 -5.07 -9.29
N GLU A 77 -9.77 -6.26 -9.53
CA GLU A 77 -9.08 -7.04 -8.50
C GLU A 77 -7.86 -6.30 -7.91
N GLU A 78 -7.10 -5.60 -8.74
CA GLU A 78 -5.96 -4.80 -8.29
C GLU A 78 -6.42 -3.58 -7.47
N ALA A 79 -7.49 -2.91 -7.90
CA ALA A 79 -8.09 -1.80 -7.15
C ALA A 79 -8.63 -2.27 -5.79
N GLU A 80 -9.32 -3.41 -5.75
CA GLU A 80 -9.81 -4.02 -4.50
C GLU A 80 -8.65 -4.38 -3.57
N ALA A 81 -7.57 -4.97 -4.10
CA ALA A 81 -6.39 -5.29 -3.30
C ALA A 81 -5.71 -4.03 -2.73
N GLN A 82 -5.63 -2.95 -3.52
CA GLN A 82 -5.10 -1.66 -3.07
C GLN A 82 -5.96 -1.05 -1.97
N LEU A 83 -7.29 -1.07 -2.13
CA LEU A 83 -8.24 -0.59 -1.12
C LEU A 83 -8.16 -1.41 0.17
N ALA A 84 -8.04 -2.74 0.07
CA ALA A 84 -7.86 -3.60 1.23
C ALA A 84 -6.56 -3.25 1.98
N LEU A 85 -5.46 -3.06 1.25
CA LEU A 85 -4.19 -2.63 1.84
C LEU A 85 -4.33 -1.27 2.54
N GLN A 86 -4.96 -0.30 1.89
CA GLN A 86 -5.21 1.02 2.48
C GLN A 86 -6.03 0.93 3.77
N CYS A 87 -7.11 0.15 3.77
CA CYS A 87 -7.94 -0.06 4.96
C CYS A 87 -7.13 -0.67 6.12
N THR A 88 -6.22 -1.62 5.85
CA THR A 88 -5.34 -2.17 6.88
C THR A 88 -4.35 -1.14 7.44
N GLN A 89 -3.79 -0.29 6.58
CA GLN A 89 -2.91 0.80 6.99
C GLN A 89 -3.66 1.82 7.85
N GLU A 90 -4.86 2.23 7.43
CA GLU A 90 -5.72 3.14 8.16
C GLU A 90 -6.12 2.58 9.53
N ALA A 91 -6.47 1.30 9.61
CA ALA A 91 -6.75 0.64 10.89
C ALA A 91 -5.53 0.63 11.82
N ALA A 92 -4.33 0.39 11.27
CA ALA A 92 -3.09 0.45 12.02
C ALA A 92 -2.79 1.88 12.53
N HIS A 93 -2.95 2.89 11.67
CA HIS A 93 -2.81 4.30 12.04
C HIS A 93 -3.83 4.71 13.11
N ALA A 94 -5.09 4.30 12.97
CA ALA A 94 -6.14 4.59 13.94
C ALA A 94 -5.90 3.91 15.30
N LYS A 95 -5.26 2.73 15.32
CA LYS A 95 -4.79 2.11 16.57
C LYS A 95 -3.67 2.94 17.20
N MET A 96 -2.64 3.28 16.44
CA MET A 96 -1.52 4.10 16.93
C MET A 96 -1.98 5.46 17.48
N MET A 97 -2.92 6.13 16.80
CA MET A 97 -3.51 7.39 17.27
C MET A 97 -4.27 7.25 18.60
N ARG A 98 -4.89 6.10 18.85
CA ARG A 98 -5.56 5.82 20.14
C ARG A 98 -4.54 5.60 21.24
N ASP A 99 -3.49 4.83 20.97
CA ASP A 99 -2.43 4.56 21.94
C ASP A 99 -1.72 5.86 22.34
N LEU A 100 -1.34 6.68 21.36
CA LEU A 100 -0.75 8.01 21.61
C LEU A 100 -1.67 8.93 22.43
N ARG A 101 -2.98 8.93 22.14
CA ARG A 101 -3.93 9.73 22.91
C ARG A 101 -3.97 9.30 24.39
N ASN A 102 -3.88 8.00 24.67
CA ASN A 102 -3.88 7.51 26.03
C ASN A 102 -2.60 7.94 26.77
N GLU A 103 -1.44 7.86 26.12
CA GLU A 103 -0.17 8.35 26.69
C GLU A 103 -0.23 9.85 27.02
N VAL A 104 -0.79 10.67 26.12
CA VAL A 104 -0.98 12.11 26.36
C VAL A 104 -1.90 12.35 27.55
N TYR A 105 -2.96 11.55 27.70
CA TYR A 105 -3.86 11.64 28.84
C TYR A 105 -3.17 11.28 30.16
N GLU A 106 -2.34 10.24 30.17
CA GLU A 106 -1.55 9.87 31.35
C GLU A 106 -0.60 11.00 31.77
N VAL A 107 0.07 11.64 30.81
CA VAL A 107 0.94 12.79 31.07
C VAL A 107 0.17 13.97 31.65
N ASP A 108 -1.00 14.30 31.10
CA ASP A 108 -1.86 15.39 31.61
C ASP A 108 -2.33 15.12 33.06
N MET A 109 -2.71 13.88 33.36
CA MET A 109 -3.09 13.46 34.70
C MET A 109 -1.93 13.58 35.69
N LEU A 110 -0.71 13.19 35.27
CA LEU A 110 0.48 13.36 36.08
C LEU A 110 0.76 14.83 36.33
N TYR A 111 0.74 15.67 35.30
CA TYR A 111 0.97 17.11 35.41
C TYR A 111 0.04 17.77 36.44
N LYS A 112 -1.27 17.50 36.35
CA LYS A 112 -2.27 17.98 37.32
C LYS A 112 -2.00 17.48 38.74
N SER A 113 -1.55 16.23 38.90
CA SER A 113 -1.22 15.68 40.21
C SER A 113 -0.01 16.37 40.85
N TYR A 114 1.00 16.73 40.05
CA TYR A 114 2.16 17.48 40.49
C TYR A 114 1.78 18.91 40.87
N GLU A 115 0.94 19.57 40.07
CA GLU A 115 0.44 20.92 40.36
C GLU A 115 -0.29 20.98 41.71
N ILE A 116 -1.19 20.03 41.99
CA ILE A 116 -1.87 19.92 43.29
C ILE A 116 -0.88 19.68 44.44
N ARG A 117 0.14 18.85 44.24
CA ARG A 117 1.15 18.58 45.27
C ARG A 117 1.95 19.82 45.61
N LEU A 118 2.42 20.56 44.60
CA LEU A 118 3.14 21.82 44.78
C LEU A 118 2.31 22.86 45.53
N LEU A 119 1.01 22.97 45.21
CA LEU A 119 0.11 23.86 45.93
C LEU A 119 -0.03 23.47 47.42
N LYS A 120 -0.20 22.17 47.70
CA LYS A 120 -0.27 21.67 49.09
C LYS A 120 1.02 21.89 49.87
N ASP A 121 2.17 21.67 49.23
CA ASP A 121 3.48 21.88 49.86
C ASP A 121 3.71 23.38 50.13
N ALA A 122 3.29 24.26 49.22
CA ALA A 122 3.32 25.71 49.42
C ALA A 122 2.39 26.16 50.56
N ASP A 123 1.16 25.64 50.63
CA ASP A 123 0.21 25.92 51.72
C ASP A 123 0.76 25.44 53.07
N TRP A 124 1.34 24.24 53.12
CA TRP A 124 1.96 23.69 54.32
C TRP A 124 3.13 24.55 54.82
N LEU A 125 4.01 24.99 53.91
CA LEU A 125 5.08 25.92 54.25
C LEU A 125 4.53 27.24 54.78
N CYS A 126 3.56 27.86 54.09
CA CYS A 126 2.93 29.11 54.55
C CYS A 126 2.32 28.98 55.95
N LEU A 127 1.61 27.88 56.25
CA LEU A 127 1.04 27.60 57.58
C LEU A 127 2.14 27.42 58.64
N SER A 128 3.25 26.77 58.30
CA SER A 128 4.38 26.59 59.22
C SER A 128 5.05 27.93 59.59
N PHE A 129 5.11 28.88 58.65
CA PHE A 129 5.63 30.23 58.89
C PHE A 129 4.62 31.14 59.61
N ALA A 130 3.32 31.02 59.32
CA ALA A 130 2.26 31.78 60.00
C ALA A 130 2.03 31.30 61.45
N GLY A 131 2.26 30.01 61.73
CA GLY A 131 2.12 29.39 63.05
C GLY A 131 3.27 29.66 64.03
N GLY A 132 4.25 30.50 63.66
CA GLY A 132 5.37 30.92 64.51
C GLY A 132 4.98 31.66 65.80
N ASN A 133 3.69 31.87 66.07
CA ASN A 133 3.15 32.38 67.32
C ASN A 133 2.01 31.48 67.88
N ASN A 134 2.27 30.19 68.14
CA ASN A 134 1.81 29.43 69.32
C ASN A 134 1.96 27.91 69.10
N ILE A 135 3.04 27.34 69.63
CA ILE A 135 3.22 25.88 69.74
C ILE A 135 2.68 25.44 71.11
N LYS A 136 1.62 24.61 71.17
CA LYS A 136 1.40 23.59 72.21
C LYS A 136 0.36 22.53 71.79
N PHE A 137 0.78 21.25 71.94
CA PHE A 137 -0.03 20.02 72.09
C PHE A 137 -0.82 19.53 70.84
N PHE A 138 -0.92 18.24 70.48
CA PHE A 138 -0.86 16.99 71.25
C PHE A 138 -0.20 15.87 70.41
N GLU A 139 0.64 15.09 71.07
CA GLU A 139 1.08 13.76 70.64
C GLU A 139 -0.08 12.75 70.83
N SER A 140 -0.12 11.71 69.98
CA SER A 140 -0.55 10.32 70.30
C SER A 140 -1.64 9.69 69.41
N ARG A 141 -1.36 8.40 69.11
CA ARG A 141 -2.11 7.32 68.41
C ARG A 141 -1.92 7.31 66.89
N GLY A 142 -1.35 6.28 66.26
CA GLY A 142 -1.26 4.87 66.63
C GLY A 142 -2.38 4.09 65.92
N ILE A 143 -1.96 3.15 65.05
CA ILE A 143 -2.68 2.35 64.04
C ILE A 143 -2.66 2.99 62.65
#